data_AF-A0A0U3PBR7-F1
#
_entry.id   AF-A0A0U3PBR7-F1
#
_cell.length_a   1.000
_cell.length_b   1.000
_cell.length_c   1.000
_cell.angle_alpha   90.00
_cell.angle_beta   90.00
_cell.angle_gamma   90.00
#
_symmetry.space_group_name_H-M   'P 1'
#
loop_
_entity.id
_entity.type
_entity.pdbx_description
1 polymer ?
#
loop_
_entity_poly.entity_id
_entity_poly.type
_entity_poly.pdbx_seq_one_letter_code
_entity_poly.pdbx_strand_id
1 'polypeptide(L)'
;MIDQISAIKSAGDGITSQVSQTRYVAGGVPLGGTAPANAVPEVSFTDTMASVTQEAIERVKEGEAVSIAGISGKASAQQVVEAVMAAEASLQTAIAIRDKVVSAYQEVSRMAI
;
A
#
# COMPACT_ATOMS: atom_id res chain seq x y z
N MET A 1 -8.34 -18.60 -35.75
CA MET A 1 -9.44 -17.65 -36.00
C MET A 1 -10.22 -17.37 -34.69
N ILE A 2 -9.54 -16.94 -33.61
CA ILE A 2 -10.17 -16.65 -32.28
C ILE A 2 -9.61 -15.35 -31.62
N ASP A 3 -8.62 -14.68 -32.22
CA ASP A 3 -7.89 -13.55 -31.60
C ASP A 3 -8.48 -12.13 -31.81
N GLN A 4 -9.73 -11.97 -32.26
CA GLN A 4 -10.26 -10.64 -32.63
C GLN A 4 -11.39 -10.04 -31.75
N ILE A 5 -11.79 -10.67 -30.63
CA ILE A 5 -13.00 -10.21 -29.91
C ILE A 5 -12.75 -9.36 -28.64
N SER A 6 -11.60 -9.44 -27.96
CA SER A 6 -11.47 -8.72 -26.66
C SER A 6 -10.63 -7.44 -26.69
N ALA A 7 -9.99 -7.13 -27.82
CA ALA A 7 -9.33 -5.84 -28.06
C ALA A 7 -10.31 -4.64 -28.13
N ILE A 8 -11.63 -4.86 -28.05
CA ILE A 8 -12.68 -3.82 -28.15
C ILE A 8 -13.17 -3.31 -26.78
N LYS A 9 -12.81 -3.95 -25.65
CA LYS A 9 -13.31 -3.55 -24.32
C LYS A 9 -12.42 -2.57 -23.53
N SER A 10 -11.23 -2.23 -24.02
CA SER A 10 -10.25 -1.41 -23.25
C SER A 10 -10.03 0.03 -23.74
N ALA A 11 -10.72 0.54 -24.76
CA ALA A 11 -10.40 1.88 -25.25
C ALA A 11 -11.64 2.57 -25.82
N GLY A 12 -12.29 3.42 -25.01
CA GLY A 12 -13.48 4.11 -25.49
C GLY A 12 -14.02 5.15 -24.53
N ASP A 13 -14.98 4.78 -23.70
CA ASP A 13 -16.11 5.71 -23.56
C ASP A 13 -16.82 5.62 -22.20
N GLY A 14 -16.08 5.82 -21.12
CA GLY A 14 -16.65 5.90 -19.76
C GLY A 14 -16.03 6.96 -18.85
N ILE A 15 -14.91 7.55 -19.28
CA ILE A 15 -14.16 8.57 -18.54
C ILE A 15 -14.84 9.96 -18.60
N THR A 16 -15.90 10.15 -19.40
CA THR A 16 -16.45 11.49 -19.70
C THR A 16 -17.91 11.72 -19.28
N SER A 17 -18.70 10.70 -18.93
CA SER A 17 -20.16 10.83 -18.80
C SER A 17 -20.73 10.81 -17.38
N GLN A 18 -19.94 10.53 -16.34
CA GLN A 18 -20.40 10.62 -14.93
C GLN A 18 -20.01 11.92 -14.21
N VAL A 19 -19.15 12.74 -14.81
CA VAL A 19 -18.99 14.15 -14.43
C VAL A 19 -20.10 14.94 -15.13
N SER A 20 -21.31 14.96 -14.58
CA SER A 20 -22.35 16.01 -14.79
C SER A 20 -23.72 15.56 -14.30
N GLN A 21 -23.90 15.41 -12.97
CA GLN A 21 -25.20 15.70 -12.36
C GLN A 21 -25.00 16.50 -11.07
N THR A 22 -24.43 17.69 -11.24
CA THR A 22 -24.65 18.83 -10.35
C THR A 22 -26.14 19.19 -10.43
N ARG A 23 -26.99 18.50 -9.64
CA ARG A 23 -28.34 18.97 -9.34
C ARG A 23 -28.25 19.86 -8.11
N TYR A 24 -27.77 21.08 -8.33
CA TYR A 24 -27.97 22.19 -7.42
C TYR A 24 -29.41 22.67 -7.64
N VAL A 25 -30.33 22.33 -6.74
CA VAL A 25 -31.62 23.01 -6.65
C VAL A 25 -31.65 23.75 -5.33
N ALA A 26 -31.69 25.07 -5.52
CA ALA A 26 -31.81 26.14 -4.57
C ALA A 26 -32.87 25.95 -3.47
N GLY A 27 -32.51 26.42 -2.28
CA GLY A 27 -33.43 26.73 -1.18
C GLY A 27 -32.66 27.27 0.02
N GLY A 28 -32.21 28.53 -0.03
CA GLY A 28 -31.66 29.23 1.15
C GLY A 28 -32.71 29.47 2.24
N VAL A 29 -32.42 29.91 3.47
CA VAL A 29 -31.26 30.54 4.12
C VAL A 29 -31.38 30.24 5.66
N PRO A 30 -30.54 30.77 6.56
CA PRO A 30 -29.48 30.12 7.35
C PRO A 30 -29.84 29.92 8.85
N LEU A 31 -28.78 29.78 9.67
CA LEU A 31 -28.72 29.80 11.14
C LEU A 31 -28.68 28.44 11.82
N GLY A 32 -27.44 27.95 11.96
CA GLY A 32 -26.90 27.39 13.20
C GLY A 32 -27.71 26.26 13.82
N GLY A 33 -27.76 25.12 13.14
CA GLY A 33 -28.43 23.91 13.62
C GLY A 33 -27.52 22.69 13.48
N THR A 34 -27.35 22.01 14.61
CA THR A 34 -26.89 20.63 14.76
C THR A 34 -27.81 19.66 14.00
N ALA A 35 -27.28 18.89 13.04
CA ALA A 35 -27.88 17.65 12.50
C ALA A 35 -26.83 16.89 11.64
N PRO A 36 -26.96 15.57 11.47
CA PRO A 36 -25.86 14.63 11.36
C PRO A 36 -25.14 14.74 10.01
N ALA A 37 -23.81 14.76 10.07
CA ALA A 37 -23.00 14.57 8.87
C ALA A 37 -23.27 13.15 8.35
N ASN A 38 -23.87 13.06 7.16
CA ASN A 38 -23.84 11.86 6.34
C ASN A 38 -22.41 11.33 6.37
N ALA A 39 -22.25 10.13 6.93
CA ALA A 39 -21.01 9.37 6.89
C ALA A 39 -20.67 9.12 5.41
N VAL A 40 -19.86 10.01 4.85
CA VAL A 40 -18.78 9.57 3.96
C VAL A 40 -18.13 8.40 4.70
N PRO A 41 -17.88 7.24 4.07
CA PRO A 41 -17.07 6.22 4.71
C PRO A 41 -15.70 6.86 4.92
N GLU A 42 -15.52 7.47 6.09
CA GLU A 42 -14.22 7.81 6.64
C GLU A 42 -13.56 6.44 6.80
N VAL A 43 -12.87 6.01 5.74
CA VAL A 43 -12.05 4.79 5.77
C VAL A 43 -11.09 5.02 6.92
N SER A 44 -11.42 4.41 8.04
CA SER A 44 -10.74 4.69 9.30
C SER A 44 -9.36 4.08 9.18
N PHE A 45 -8.35 4.74 9.73
CA PHE A 45 -6.97 4.24 9.71
C PHE A 45 -6.88 2.78 10.20
N THR A 46 -7.72 2.41 11.16
CA THR A 46 -7.89 1.04 11.65
C THR A 46 -8.39 0.06 10.58
N ASP A 47 -9.32 0.45 9.70
CA ASP A 47 -9.79 -0.40 8.60
C ASP A 47 -8.70 -0.58 7.54
N THR A 48 -7.96 0.48 7.23
CA THR A 48 -6.79 0.40 6.34
C THR A 48 -5.72 -0.49 6.94
N MET A 49 -5.42 -0.35 8.23
CA MET A 49 -4.42 -1.17 8.92
C MET A 49 -4.85 -2.64 9.03
N ALA A 50 -6.15 -2.90 9.25
CA ALA A 50 -6.71 -4.25 9.24
C ALA A 50 -6.58 -4.89 7.85
N SER A 51 -6.90 -4.15 6.78
CA SER A 51 -6.74 -4.62 5.40
C SER A 51 -5.29 -4.92 5.06
N VAL A 52 -4.36 -4.05 5.46
CA VAL A 52 -2.92 -4.25 5.25
C VAL A 52 -2.42 -5.49 6.00
N THR A 53 -2.90 -5.71 7.22
CA THR A 53 -2.54 -6.89 8.02
C THR A 53 -3.08 -8.17 7.39
N GLN A 54 -4.32 -8.14 6.89
CA GLN A 54 -4.95 -9.26 6.20
C GLN A 54 -4.19 -9.64 4.93
N GLU A 55 -3.84 -8.65 4.10
CA GLU A 55 -3.02 -8.89 2.90
C GLU A 55 -1.61 -9.39 3.25
N ALA A 56 -1.01 -8.93 4.35
CA ALA A 56 0.30 -9.41 4.78
C ALA A 56 0.26 -10.91 5.13
N ILE A 57 -0.77 -11.36 5.83
CA ILE A 57 -0.99 -12.80 6.14
C ILE A 57 -1.15 -13.60 4.84
N GLU A 58 -1.90 -13.07 3.88
CA GLU A 58 -2.16 -13.74 2.61
C GLU A 58 -0.88 -13.86 1.76
N ARG A 59 -0.06 -12.81 1.72
CA ARG A 59 1.26 -12.82 1.07
C ARG A 59 2.24 -13.78 1.74
N VAL A 60 2.22 -13.90 3.07
CA VAL A 60 3.05 -14.88 3.79
C VAL A 60 2.67 -16.30 3.38
N LYS A 61 1.36 -16.61 3.34
CA LYS A 61 0.85 -17.92 2.93
C LYS A 61 1.20 -18.26 1.47
N GLU A 62 1.12 -17.26 0.59
CA GLU A 62 1.56 -17.39 -0.81
C GLU A 62 3.08 -17.62 -0.90
N GLY A 63 3.86 -16.88 -0.12
CA GLY A 63 5.31 -17.05 0.00
C GLY A 63 5.71 -18.44 0.51
N GLU A 64 4.96 -19.02 1.45
CA GLU A 64 5.15 -20.40 1.89
C GLU A 64 4.88 -21.41 0.76
N ALA A 65 3.79 -21.22 0.00
CA ALA A 65 3.48 -22.08 -1.15
C ALA A 65 4.57 -22.02 -2.23
N VAL A 66 5.08 -20.82 -2.52
CA VAL A 66 6.20 -20.61 -3.45
C VAL A 66 7.50 -21.20 -2.91
N SER A 67 7.76 -21.09 -1.61
CA SER A 67 8.95 -21.66 -0.95
C SER A 67 8.93 -23.19 -0.98
N ILE A 68 7.76 -23.80 -0.75
CA ILE A 68 7.55 -25.25 -0.95
C ILE A 68 7.84 -25.64 -2.41
N ALA A 69 7.39 -24.82 -3.37
CA ALA A 69 7.69 -25.03 -4.78
C ALA A 69 9.17 -24.76 -5.16
N GLY A 70 9.90 -24.00 -4.35
CA GLY A 70 11.31 -23.63 -4.54
C GLY A 70 12.30 -24.66 -4.00
N ILE A 71 11.99 -25.32 -2.88
CA ILE A 71 12.74 -26.46 -2.31
C ILE A 71 12.81 -27.65 -3.30
N SER A 72 11.92 -27.67 -4.31
CA SER A 72 12.00 -28.57 -5.47
C SER A 72 13.24 -28.34 -6.39
N GLY A 73 14.13 -27.39 -6.12
CA GLY A 73 15.47 -27.30 -6.74
C GLY A 73 15.63 -26.33 -7.90
N LYS A 74 15.04 -25.12 -7.85
CA LYS A 74 14.98 -24.18 -9.01
C LYS A 74 15.96 -23.00 -9.03
N ALA A 75 16.96 -22.91 -8.14
CA ALA A 75 17.84 -21.73 -8.06
C ALA A 75 19.35 -22.04 -8.24
N SER A 76 20.03 -21.28 -9.10
CA SER A 76 21.46 -21.44 -9.42
C SER A 76 22.37 -20.74 -8.39
N ALA A 77 23.63 -21.17 -8.27
CA ALA A 77 24.61 -20.53 -7.37
C ALA A 77 24.77 -19.01 -7.62
N GLN A 78 24.54 -18.58 -8.87
CA GLN A 78 24.56 -17.16 -9.25
C GLN A 78 23.38 -16.39 -8.64
N GLN A 79 22.18 -17.00 -8.59
CA GLN A 79 21.00 -16.40 -7.95
C GLN A 79 21.15 -16.30 -6.43
N VAL A 80 21.88 -17.24 -5.81
CA VAL A 80 22.21 -17.15 -4.37
C VAL A 80 23.11 -15.94 -4.09
N VAL A 81 24.14 -15.71 -4.91
CA VAL A 81 25.02 -14.54 -4.76
C VAL A 81 24.26 -13.24 -4.98
N GLU A 82 23.39 -13.18 -5.99
CA GLU A 82 22.59 -11.99 -6.26
C GLU A 82 21.60 -11.68 -5.12
N ALA A 83 20.97 -12.71 -4.54
CA ALA A 83 20.12 -12.55 -3.37
C ALA A 83 20.90 -12.05 -2.13
N VAL A 84 22.15 -12.53 -1.94
CA VAL A 84 23.02 -12.05 -0.85
C VAL A 84 23.42 -10.59 -1.05
N MET A 85 23.80 -10.21 -2.28
CA MET A 85 24.12 -8.82 -2.61
C MET A 85 22.93 -7.87 -2.40
N ALA A 86 21.72 -8.31 -2.77
CA ALA A 86 20.49 -7.55 -2.51
C ALA A 86 20.21 -7.41 -1.00
N ALA A 87 20.47 -8.46 -0.21
CA ALA A 87 20.34 -8.44 1.23
C ALA A 87 21.36 -7.49 1.90
N GLU A 88 22.60 -7.43 1.41
CA GLU A 88 23.62 -6.48 1.92
C GLU A 88 23.22 -5.02 1.71
N ALA A 89 22.62 -4.69 0.56
CA ALA A 89 22.14 -3.33 0.29
C ALA A 89 21.04 -2.91 1.29
N SER A 90 20.12 -3.82 1.61
CA SER A 90 19.09 -3.58 2.62
C SER A 90 19.68 -3.47 4.02
N LEU A 91 20.68 -4.30 4.35
CA LEU A 91 21.35 -4.27 5.65
C LEU A 91 22.11 -2.96 5.88
N GLN A 92 22.82 -2.45 4.86
CA GLN A 92 23.50 -1.15 4.94
C GLN A 92 22.51 0.00 5.24
N THR A 93 21.33 -0.04 4.61
CA THR A 93 20.28 0.94 4.86
C THR A 93 19.75 0.84 6.30
N ALA A 94 19.52 -0.38 6.79
CA ALA A 94 19.10 -0.61 8.16
C ALA A 94 20.15 -0.12 9.18
N ILE A 95 21.44 -0.30 8.90
CA ILE A 95 22.53 0.21 9.74
C ILE A 95 22.54 1.74 9.76
N ALA A 96 22.36 2.40 8.61
CA ALA A 96 22.29 3.86 8.55
C ALA A 96 21.13 4.43 9.39
N ILE A 97 19.97 3.76 9.37
CA ILE A 97 18.83 4.12 10.23
C ILE A 97 19.18 3.90 11.70
N ARG A 98 19.78 2.75 12.03
CA ARG A 98 20.22 2.43 13.40
C ARG A 98 21.16 3.50 13.95
N ASP A 99 22.13 3.94 13.16
CA ASP A 99 23.08 4.97 13.59
C ASP A 99 22.40 6.33 13.80
N LYS A 100 21.41 6.68 12.97
CA LYS A 100 20.61 7.88 13.18
C LYS A 100 19.79 7.84 14.46
N VAL A 101 19.14 6.71 14.77
CA VAL A 101 18.36 6.55 16.00
C VAL A 101 19.27 6.61 17.23
N VAL A 102 20.45 5.98 17.19
CA VAL A 102 21.42 6.07 18.28
C VAL A 102 21.89 7.51 18.48
N SER A 103 22.17 8.25 17.40
CA SER A 103 22.56 9.67 17.50
C SER A 103 21.46 10.53 18.13
N ALA A 104 20.20 10.32 17.73
CA ALA A 104 19.07 11.05 18.28
C ALA A 104 18.86 10.75 19.77
N TYR A 105 19.05 9.50 20.19
CA TYR A 105 18.99 9.13 21.61
C TYR A 105 20.10 9.82 22.42
N GLN A 106 21.33 9.86 21.89
CA GLN A 106 22.44 10.54 22.56
C GLN A 106 22.24 12.06 22.65
N GLU A 107 21.63 12.68 21.63
CA GLU A 107 21.27 14.11 21.62
C GLU A 107 20.23 14.42 22.71
N VAL A 108 19.12 13.66 22.75
CA VAL A 108 18.07 13.79 23.77
C VAL A 108 18.65 13.56 25.17
N SER A 109 19.52 12.57 25.33
CA SER A 109 20.15 12.27 26.62
C SER A 109 21.10 13.38 27.10
N ARG A 110 21.73 14.14 26.19
CA ARG A 110 22.56 15.30 26.54
C ARG A 110 21.72 16.53 26.90
N MET A 111 20.50 16.62 26.39
CA MET A 111 19.56 17.70 26.71
C MET A 111 18.70 17.38 27.95
N ALA A 112 18.51 16.09 28.26
CA ALA A 112 17.85 15.61 29.47
C ALA A 112 18.82 15.63 30.67
N ILE A 113 19.18 16.84 31.09
CA ILE A 113 19.52 17.20 32.48
C ILE A 113 19.01 18.62 32.71
#